data_AF-A0A8S0UWQ4-F1
#
_entry.id   AF-A0A8S0UWQ4-F1
#
_cell.length_a   1.000
_cell.length_b   1.000
_cell.length_c   1.000
_cell.angle_alpha   90.00
_cell.angle_beta   90.00
_cell.angle_gamma   90.00
#
_symmetry.space_group_name_H-M   'P 1'
#
loop_
_entity.id
_entity.type
_entity.pdbx_description
1 polymer ?
#
loop_
_entity_poly.entity_id
_entity_poly.type
_entity_poly.pdbx_seq_one_letter_code
_entity_poly.pdbx_strand_id
1 'polypeptide(L)'
;MGQFFRQYLEPIKLNDVKVNWKSMDLSYLVEDKYVKHFVNMLKKATPVHGTDAILKAYNIDGDVRIQYQDKSDFERIASQFGIFEEWKDGVPRTAYKGIVVFRYQTQRRVFLVGPDSLRQLGIKEA
;
A
#
# COMPACT_ATOMS: atom_id res chain seq x y z
N MET A 1 18.88 17.24 14.49
CA MET A 1 18.58 17.26 13.05
C MET A 1 18.90 15.89 12.47
N GLY A 2 17.93 15.21 11.83
CA GLY A 2 18.08 13.82 11.35
C GLY A 2 17.02 12.82 11.83
N GLN A 3 15.98 13.28 12.54
CA GLN A 3 14.90 12.42 13.08
C GLN A 3 14.23 11.57 11.98
N PHE A 4 13.94 12.16 10.81
CA PHE A 4 13.37 11.45 9.67
C PHE A 4 14.33 10.46 9.00
N PHE A 5 15.64 10.68 9.11
CA PHE A 5 16.62 9.76 8.52
C PHE A 5 16.54 8.41 9.22
N ARG A 6 16.71 8.39 10.55
CA ARG A 6 16.70 7.12 11.31
C ARG A 6 15.37 6.39 11.23
N GLN A 7 14.26 7.14 11.26
CA GLN A 7 12.93 6.54 11.26
C GLN A 7 12.55 5.96 9.88
N TYR A 8 12.86 6.65 8.79
CA TYR A 8 12.28 6.30 7.48
C TYR A 8 13.27 6.08 6.34
N LEU A 9 14.44 6.73 6.36
CA LEU A 9 15.39 6.63 5.24
C LEU A 9 16.45 5.57 5.47
N GLU A 10 17.00 5.50 6.68
CA GLU A 10 18.00 4.51 7.09
C GLU A 10 17.53 3.05 6.89
N PRO A 11 16.26 2.69 7.16
CA PRO A 11 15.80 1.31 6.97
C PRO A 11 15.53 0.92 5.51
N ILE A 12 15.65 1.84 4.54
CA ILE A 12 15.39 1.52 3.13
C ILE A 12 16.42 0.50 2.64
N LYS A 13 15.95 -0.71 2.34
CA LYS A 13 16.81 -1.80 1.90
C LYS A 13 17.23 -1.62 0.43
N LEU A 14 18.53 -1.49 0.20
CA LEU A 14 19.10 -1.65 -1.14
C LEU A 14 18.89 -3.09 -1.61
N ASN A 15 18.33 -3.24 -2.81
CA ASN A 15 18.15 -4.55 -3.42
C ASN A 15 19.52 -5.19 -3.73
N ASP A 16 19.72 -6.39 -3.19
CA ASP A 16 20.94 -7.21 -3.27
C ASP A 16 20.83 -8.34 -4.31
N VAL A 17 19.65 -8.53 -4.92
CA VAL A 17 19.38 -9.59 -5.90
C VAL A 17 19.47 -9.03 -7.33
N LYS A 18 20.28 -9.66 -8.19
CA LYS A 18 20.37 -9.25 -9.60
C LYS A 18 19.07 -9.54 -10.34
N VAL A 19 18.44 -8.50 -10.89
CA VAL A 19 17.25 -8.61 -11.74
C VAL A 19 17.62 -8.29 -13.19
N ASN A 20 17.33 -9.21 -14.11
CA ASN A 20 17.51 -8.95 -15.54
C ASN A 20 16.28 -8.24 -16.11
N TRP A 21 16.18 -6.93 -15.86
CA TRP A 21 15.03 -6.13 -16.28
C TRP A 21 14.76 -6.17 -17.79
N LYS A 22 15.81 -6.29 -18.61
CA LYS A 22 15.68 -6.33 -20.09
C LYS A 22 14.97 -7.59 -20.59
N SER A 23 14.96 -8.67 -19.82
CA SER A 23 14.28 -9.91 -20.18
C SER A 23 12.89 -10.05 -19.54
N MET A 24 12.45 -9.10 -18.70
CA MET A 24 11.15 -9.16 -18.06
C MET A 24 10.07 -8.52 -18.93
N ASP A 25 8.87 -9.10 -18.97
CA ASP A 25 7.70 -8.43 -19.53
C ASP A 25 7.19 -7.38 -18.53
N LEU A 26 7.52 -6.12 -18.81
CA LEU A 26 7.08 -4.95 -18.04
C LEU A 26 5.85 -4.27 -18.65
N SER A 27 5.20 -4.89 -19.65
CA SER A 27 4.07 -4.27 -20.36
C SER A 27 2.88 -4.00 -19.43
N TYR A 28 2.79 -4.70 -18.30
CA TYR A 28 1.79 -4.46 -17.26
C TYR A 28 1.91 -3.09 -16.57
N LEU A 29 3.04 -2.38 -16.72
CA LEU A 29 3.26 -1.05 -16.14
C LEU A 29 2.69 0.09 -17.01
N VAL A 30 2.29 -0.18 -18.26
CA VAL A 30 1.62 0.81 -19.12
C VAL A 30 0.25 1.12 -18.53
N GLU A 31 -0.13 2.39 -18.45
CA GLU A 31 -1.29 2.89 -17.68
C GLU A 31 -2.56 2.02 -17.78
N ASP A 32 -3.06 1.78 -18.99
CA ASP A 32 -4.28 0.97 -19.20
C ASP A 32 -4.17 -0.46 -18.66
N LYS A 33 -2.99 -1.06 -18.76
CA LYS A 33 -2.70 -2.41 -18.26
C LYS A 33 -2.47 -2.38 -16.75
N TYR A 34 -1.80 -1.34 -16.25
CA TYR A 34 -1.51 -1.18 -14.83
C TYR A 34 -2.78 -0.99 -14.03
N VAL A 35 -3.70 -0.14 -14.48
CA VAL A 35 -5.00 0.06 -13.80
C VAL A 35 -5.76 -1.26 -13.68
N LYS A 36 -5.86 -2.03 -14.77
CA LYS A 36 -6.53 -3.35 -14.76
C LYS A 36 -5.82 -4.34 -13.83
N HIS A 37 -4.49 -4.39 -13.88
CA HIS A 37 -3.68 -5.26 -13.03
C HIS A 37 -3.86 -4.91 -11.55
N PHE A 38 -3.77 -3.62 -11.22
CA PHE A 38 -3.92 -3.09 -9.87
C PHE A 38 -5.30 -3.34 -9.29
N VAL A 39 -6.36 -3.07 -10.07
CA VAL A 39 -7.75 -3.39 -9.69
C VAL A 39 -7.93 -4.87 -9.39
N ASN A 40 -7.34 -5.76 -10.20
CA ASN A 40 -7.41 -7.20 -9.96
C ASN A 40 -6.74 -7.61 -8.64
N MET A 41 -5.62 -6.97 -8.28
CA MET A 41 -4.98 -7.19 -6.98
C MET A 41 -5.88 -6.75 -5.82
N LEU A 42 -6.47 -5.55 -5.92
CA LEU A 42 -7.37 -5.01 -4.88
C LEU A 42 -8.64 -5.84 -4.69
N LYS A 43 -9.23 -6.36 -5.77
CA LYS A 43 -10.42 -7.23 -5.72
C LYS A 43 -10.15 -8.57 -5.03
N LYS A 44 -8.90 -9.05 -5.10
CA LYS A 44 -8.47 -10.30 -4.44
C LYS A 44 -8.07 -10.09 -2.99
N ALA A 45 -7.81 -8.86 -2.57
CA ALA A 45 -7.40 -8.53 -1.22
C ALA A 45 -8.60 -8.56 -0.26
N THR A 46 -8.43 -9.23 0.88
CA THR A 46 -9.48 -9.35 1.90
C THR A 46 -9.69 -8.01 2.60
N PRO A 47 -10.92 -7.47 2.65
CA PRO A 47 -11.20 -6.25 3.41
C PRO A 47 -11.06 -6.49 4.91
N VAL A 48 -10.38 -5.57 5.60
CA VAL A 48 -10.16 -5.62 7.05
C VAL A 48 -10.68 -4.35 7.69
N HIS A 49 -11.54 -4.51 8.70
CA HIS A 49 -12.16 -3.42 9.46
C HIS A 49 -11.85 -3.50 10.95
N GLY A 50 -11.82 -2.35 11.63
CA GLY A 50 -11.72 -2.23 13.08
C GLY A 50 -10.36 -1.76 13.59
N THR A 51 -10.27 -1.56 14.92
CA THR A 51 -9.12 -1.00 15.62
C THR A 51 -7.86 -1.86 15.55
N ASP A 52 -8.03 -3.18 15.36
CA ASP A 52 -6.94 -4.16 15.31
C ASP A 52 -6.58 -4.59 13.87
N ALA A 53 -6.64 -3.65 12.92
CA ALA A 53 -6.39 -3.92 11.51
C ALA A 53 -5.03 -4.61 11.28
N ILE A 54 -4.03 -4.35 12.13
CA ILE A 54 -2.70 -5.00 12.10
C ILE A 54 -2.78 -6.47 12.52
N LEU A 55 -3.42 -6.78 13.65
CA LEU A 55 -3.56 -8.15 14.12
C LEU A 55 -4.37 -9.00 13.13
N LYS A 56 -5.41 -8.40 12.54
CA LYS A 56 -6.21 -9.04 11.49
C LYS A 56 -5.38 -9.23 10.21
N ALA A 57 -4.61 -8.23 9.80
CA ALA A 57 -3.70 -8.35 8.66
C ALA A 57 -2.66 -9.46 8.83
N TYR A 58 -2.20 -9.70 10.06
CA TYR A 58 -1.27 -10.80 10.37
C TYR A 58 -1.93 -12.19 10.25
N ASN A 59 -3.16 -12.33 10.74
CA ASN A 59 -3.85 -13.62 10.83
C ASN A 59 -4.58 -14.05 9.54
N ILE A 60 -4.82 -13.12 8.60
CA ILE A 60 -5.49 -13.43 7.33
C ILE A 60 -4.48 -13.98 6.33
N ASP A 61 -4.82 -15.11 5.70
CA ASP A 61 -4.05 -15.61 4.57
C ASP A 61 -4.34 -14.83 3.29
N GLY A 62 -3.28 -14.43 2.59
CA GLY A 62 -3.34 -13.58 1.40
C GLY A 62 -3.20 -12.08 1.67
N ASP A 63 -3.41 -11.30 0.61
CA ASP A 63 -3.31 -9.84 0.67
C ASP A 63 -4.54 -9.24 1.38
N VAL A 64 -4.36 -8.10 2.03
CA VAL A 64 -5.44 -7.40 2.75
C VAL A 64 -5.56 -5.95 2.34
N ARG A 65 -6.78 -5.40 2.41
CA ARG A 65 -7.05 -3.98 2.20
C ARG A 65 -7.72 -3.38 3.43
N ILE A 66 -7.18 -2.27 3.90
CA ILE A 66 -7.65 -1.51 5.05
C ILE A 66 -8.03 -0.12 4.55
N GLN A 67 -9.29 0.27 4.72
CA GLN A 67 -9.75 1.60 4.30
C GLN A 67 -9.42 2.61 5.41
N TYR A 68 -8.85 3.74 5.02
CA TYR A 68 -8.71 4.91 5.90
C TYR A 68 -9.77 5.95 5.55
N GLN A 69 -10.26 6.66 6.55
CA GLN A 69 -11.35 7.63 6.39
C GLN A 69 -10.85 9.00 5.93
N ASP A 70 -9.75 9.45 6.51
CA ASP A 70 -9.16 10.75 6.25
C ASP A 70 -7.65 10.73 6.49
N LYS A 71 -7.03 11.91 6.43
CA LYS A 71 -5.59 12.07 6.64
C LYS A 71 -5.14 11.64 8.03
N SER A 72 -5.87 12.01 9.09
CA SER A 72 -5.50 11.66 10.46
C SER A 72 -5.65 10.17 10.73
N ASP A 73 -6.67 9.54 10.15
CA ASP A 73 -6.85 8.09 10.19
C ASP A 73 -5.72 7.36 9.46
N PHE A 74 -5.33 7.85 8.29
CA PHE A 74 -4.17 7.33 7.56
C PHE A 74 -2.88 7.42 8.38
N GLU A 75 -2.56 8.61 8.93
CA GLU A 75 -1.35 8.83 9.74
C GLU A 75 -1.32 7.89 10.95
N ARG A 76 -2.47 7.73 11.63
CA ARG A 76 -2.63 6.79 12.74
C ARG A 76 -2.34 5.35 12.31
N ILE A 77 -2.91 4.87 11.21
CA ILE A 77 -2.69 3.50 10.73
C ILE A 77 -1.24 3.32 10.26
N ALA A 78 -0.70 4.28 9.50
CA ALA A 78 0.66 4.26 8.98
C ALA A 78 1.72 4.18 10.09
N SER A 79 1.53 4.96 11.17
CA SER A 79 2.44 4.94 12.33
C SER A 79 2.52 3.56 12.98
N GLN A 80 1.39 2.86 13.11
CA GLN A 80 1.32 1.54 13.71
C GLN A 80 2.03 0.47 12.84
N PHE A 81 2.07 0.65 11.52
CA PHE A 81 2.84 -0.18 10.59
C PHE A 81 4.32 0.23 10.47
N GLY A 82 4.70 1.39 11.00
CA GLY A 82 6.05 1.94 10.88
C GLY A 82 6.41 2.39 9.46
N ILE A 83 5.41 2.79 8.66
CA ILE A 83 5.62 3.34 7.31
C ILE A 83 5.50 4.86 7.31
N PHE A 84 5.86 5.51 6.20
CA PHE A 84 5.73 6.96 6.06
C PHE A 84 4.30 7.46 6.31
N GLU A 85 4.17 8.36 7.28
CA GLU A 85 2.93 9.08 7.58
C GLU A 85 2.74 10.33 6.68
N GLU A 86 3.83 10.81 6.06
CA GLU A 86 3.84 12.10 5.35
C GLU A 86 2.98 12.15 4.08
N TRP A 87 2.40 13.33 3.87
CA TRP A 87 1.69 13.72 2.65
C TRP A 87 2.44 14.86 1.94
N LYS A 88 2.38 14.88 0.61
CA LYS A 88 2.81 16.00 -0.24
C LYS A 88 1.68 16.34 -1.18
N ASP A 89 1.23 17.60 -1.16
CA ASP A 89 0.14 18.11 -2.00
C ASP A 89 -1.11 17.22 -2.00
N GLY A 90 -1.48 16.72 -0.82
CA GLY A 90 -2.66 15.84 -0.67
C GLY A 90 -2.45 14.39 -1.11
N VAL A 91 -1.20 13.95 -1.35
CA VAL A 91 -0.86 12.58 -1.73
C VAL A 91 0.08 11.94 -0.70
N PRO A 92 -0.26 10.77 -0.12
CA PRO A 92 0.66 10.01 0.74
C PRO A 92 1.89 9.53 -0.03
N ARG A 93 3.03 9.37 0.64
CA ARG A 93 4.23 8.76 0.04
C ARG A 93 3.91 7.39 -0.55
N THR A 94 4.39 7.12 -1.76
CA THR A 94 4.23 5.84 -2.50
C THR A 94 2.79 5.50 -2.91
N ALA A 95 1.84 6.43 -2.76
CA ALA A 95 0.46 6.18 -3.12
C ALA A 95 0.21 6.22 -4.64
N TYR A 96 -0.70 5.37 -5.10
CA TYR A 96 -1.34 5.48 -6.42
C TYR A 96 -2.85 5.59 -6.22
N LYS A 97 -3.46 6.68 -6.72
CA LYS A 97 -4.91 6.95 -6.55
C LYS A 97 -5.38 6.85 -5.10
N GLY A 98 -4.57 7.34 -4.15
CA GLY A 98 -4.87 7.28 -2.71
C GLY A 98 -4.68 5.89 -2.09
N ILE A 99 -3.98 4.97 -2.75
CA ILE A 99 -3.70 3.63 -2.23
C ILE A 99 -2.21 3.46 -2.00
N VAL A 100 -1.82 3.20 -0.75
CA VAL A 100 -0.44 2.86 -0.37
C VAL A 100 -0.30 1.35 -0.27
N VAL A 101 0.76 0.80 -0.86
CA VAL A 101 1.02 -0.65 -0.90
C VAL A 101 2.35 -0.96 -0.24
N PHE A 102 2.34 -1.86 0.74
CA PHE A 102 3.55 -2.35 1.38
C PHE A 102 3.40 -3.80 1.80
N ARG A 103 4.48 -4.39 2.32
CA ARG A 103 4.47 -5.71 2.95
C ARG A 103 4.75 -5.56 4.43
N TYR A 104 4.10 -6.37 5.25
CA TYR A 104 4.27 -6.32 6.70
C TYR A 104 4.53 -7.72 7.25
N GLN A 105 5.72 -7.92 7.85
CA GLN A 105 6.24 -9.14 8.48
C GLN A 105 6.27 -10.42 7.61
N THR A 106 5.58 -10.45 6.48
CA THR A 106 5.42 -11.58 5.56
C THR A 106 5.53 -11.11 4.11
N GLN A 107 5.37 -12.01 3.14
CA GLN A 107 5.31 -11.66 1.72
C GLN A 107 3.97 -11.04 1.28
N ARG A 108 2.96 -11.05 2.17
CA ARG A 108 1.61 -10.55 1.91
C ARG A 108 1.61 -9.03 1.79
N ARG A 109 0.76 -8.51 0.91
CA ARG A 109 0.59 -7.07 0.71
C ARG A 109 -0.53 -6.53 1.58
N VAL A 110 -0.28 -5.36 2.14
CA VAL A 110 -1.26 -4.51 2.79
C VAL A 110 -1.53 -3.34 1.86
N PHE A 111 -2.80 -3.11 1.55
CA PHE A 111 -3.28 -1.95 0.81
C PHE A 111 -3.97 -1.01 1.80
N LEU A 112 -3.41 0.18 2.05
CA LEU A 112 -4.16 1.26 2.71
C LEU A 112 -4.92 2.03 1.65
N VAL A 113 -6.24 2.01 1.73
CA VAL A 113 -7.14 2.44 0.67
C VAL A 113 -7.85 3.72 1.10
N GLY A 114 -7.71 4.78 0.31
CA GLY A 114 -8.39 6.04 0.56
C GLY A 114 -9.90 5.98 0.33
N PRO A 115 -10.65 6.94 0.88
CA PRO A 115 -12.11 6.91 0.95
C PRO A 115 -12.78 6.83 -0.43
N ASP A 116 -12.23 7.51 -1.43
CA ASP A 116 -12.76 7.51 -2.80
C ASP A 116 -12.02 6.56 -3.75
N SER A 117 -10.96 5.89 -3.29
CA SER A 117 -10.03 5.17 -4.17
C SER A 117 -10.68 4.01 -4.91
N LEU A 118 -11.51 3.20 -4.22
CA LEU A 118 -12.21 2.08 -4.86
C LEU A 118 -13.22 2.57 -5.91
N ARG A 119 -13.96 3.64 -5.60
CA ARG A 119 -14.91 4.27 -6.53
C ARG A 119 -14.21 4.81 -7.77
N GLN A 120 -13.09 5.54 -7.59
CA GLN A 120 -12.28 6.06 -8.70
C GLN A 120 -11.71 4.95 -9.59
N LEU A 121 -11.50 3.75 -9.04
CA LEU A 121 -11.01 2.57 -9.76
C LEU A 121 -12.14 1.65 -10.27
N GLY A 122 -13.41 2.02 -10.10
CA GLY A 122 -14.56 1.23 -10.55
C GLY A 122 -14.74 -0.10 -9.80
N ILE A 123 -14.24 -0.19 -8.55
CA ILE A 123 -14.43 -1.34 -7.68
C ILE A 123 -15.68 -1.09 -6.83
N LYS A 124 -16.68 -1.97 -6.92
CA LYS A 124 -17.85 -1.95 -6.03
C LYS A 124 -17.44 -2.43 -4.64
N GLU A 125 -17.84 -1.70 -3.60
CA GLU A 125 -17.77 -2.17 -2.23
C GLU A 125 -18.78 -3.33 -2.08
N ALA A 126 -18.35 -4.42 -1.43
CA ALA A 126 -19.13 -5.64 -1.24
C ALA A 126 -19.63 -5.68 0.20
#